data_AF-A0A3B0P9V3-F1
#
_entry.id   AF-A0A3B0P9V3-F1
#
_cell.length_a   1.000
_cell.length_b   1.000
_cell.length_c   1.000
_cell.angle_alpha   90.00
_cell.angle_beta   90.00
_cell.angle_gamma   90.00
#
_symmetry.space_group_name_H-M   'P 1'
#
loop_
_entity.id
_entity.type
_entity.pdbx_description
1 polymer ?
#
loop_
_entity_poly.entity_id
_entity_poly.type
_entity_poly.pdbx_seq_one_letter_code
_entity_poly.pdbx_strand_id
1 'polypeptide(L)'
;MFKKHGVENIYAPLFIPESLFKIEKEHVQGFNPELATVTQVGNKKLSEKLIVRPTSEVIFANLFKEDINSYNDLPKIYNQW
;
A
#
# COMPACT_ATOMS: atom_id res chain seq x y z
N MET A 1 17.06 15.86 -4.04
CA MET A 1 17.04 16.08 -2.57
C MET A 1 17.04 14.75 -1.82
N PHE A 2 16.09 13.85 -2.08
CA PHE A 2 15.98 12.53 -1.42
C PHE A 2 17.15 11.57 -1.65
N LYS A 3 17.65 11.44 -2.89
CA LYS A 3 18.79 10.56 -3.21
C LYS A 3 20.07 10.84 -2.39
N LYS A 4 20.29 12.09 -1.95
CA LYS A 4 21.47 12.46 -1.14
C LYS A 4 21.40 11.89 0.29
N HIS A 5 20.21 11.48 0.74
CA HIS A 5 19.96 10.94 2.07
C HIS A 5 19.76 9.42 2.04
N GLY A 6 20.18 8.74 0.96
CA GLY A 6 20.01 7.28 0.82
C GLY A 6 18.58 6.82 0.58
N VAL A 7 17.66 7.75 0.23
CA VAL A 7 16.27 7.38 -0.06
C VAL A 7 16.19 6.70 -1.42
N GLU A 8 15.63 5.50 -1.44
CA GLU A 8 15.41 4.72 -2.65
C GLU A 8 13.99 4.95 -3.18
N ASN A 9 13.87 5.18 -4.49
CA ASN A 9 12.56 5.32 -5.12
C ASN A 9 12.02 3.93 -5.48
N ILE A 10 10.81 3.62 -5.03
CA ILE A 10 10.07 2.41 -5.37
C ILE A 10 8.71 2.78 -5.98
N TYR A 11 8.03 1.78 -6.55
CA TYR A 11 6.68 1.96 -7.04
C TYR A 11 5.79 0.81 -6.58
N ALA A 12 4.85 1.12 -5.70
CA ALA A 12 3.86 0.17 -5.21
C ALA A 12 2.64 0.12 -6.15
N PRO A 13 1.94 -1.04 -6.26
CA PRO A 13 0.70 -1.14 -7.02
C PRO A 13 -0.34 -0.10 -6.59
N LEU A 14 -1.09 0.47 -7.54
CA LEU A 14 -2.17 1.42 -7.24
C LEU A 14 -3.36 0.76 -6.54
N PHE A 15 -3.63 -0.50 -6.84
CA PHE A 15 -4.78 -1.23 -6.34
C PHE A 15 -4.40 -2.15 -5.17
N ILE A 16 -5.21 -2.12 -4.11
CA ILE A 16 -5.07 -2.97 -2.92
C ILE A 16 -6.30 -3.88 -2.81
N PRO A 17 -6.15 -5.19 -2.63
CA PRO A 17 -7.26 -6.07 -2.31
C PRO A 17 -8.01 -5.60 -1.05
N GLU A 18 -9.34 -5.63 -1.06
CA GLU A 18 -10.14 -5.19 0.09
C GLU A 18 -9.78 -5.97 1.36
N SER A 19 -9.43 -7.26 1.25
CA SER A 19 -8.97 -8.07 2.38
C SER A 19 -7.72 -7.49 3.03
N LEU A 20 -6.73 -7.08 2.22
CA LEU A 20 -5.48 -6.48 2.69
C LEU A 20 -5.73 -5.10 3.31
N PHE A 21 -6.54 -4.25 2.68
CA PHE A 21 -6.88 -2.93 3.20
C PHE A 21 -7.60 -3.01 4.56
N LYS A 22 -8.42 -4.04 4.78
CA LYS A 22 -9.18 -4.24 6.02
C LYS A 22 -8.35 -4.74 7.22
N ILE A 23 -7.10 -5.17 7.00
CA ILE A 23 -6.22 -5.60 8.10
C ILE A 23 -5.98 -4.43 9.06
N GLU A 24 -5.85 -3.22 8.54
CA GLU A 24 -5.64 -1.99 9.32
C GLU A 24 -6.95 -1.22 9.52
N LYS A 25 -7.82 -1.74 10.39
CA LYS A 25 -9.16 -1.17 10.64
C LYS A 25 -9.15 0.31 11.05
N GLU A 26 -8.12 0.76 11.74
CA GLU A 26 -7.96 2.16 12.17
C GLU A 26 -7.77 3.09 10.97
N HIS A 27 -6.97 2.68 9.98
CA HIS A 27 -6.80 3.42 8.73
C HIS A 27 -8.11 3.46 7.93
N VAL A 28 -8.85 2.36 7.87
CA VAL A 28 -10.14 2.29 7.13
C VAL A 28 -11.15 3.33 7.62
N GLN A 29 -11.20 3.61 8.94
CA GLN A 29 -12.16 4.57 9.50
C GLN A 29 -11.87 6.01 9.08
N GLY A 30 -10.60 6.38 8.88
CA GLY A 30 -10.20 7.72 8.48
C GLY A 30 -10.53 8.07 7.02
N PHE A 31 -10.58 7.09 6.11
CA PHE A 31 -10.77 7.30 4.67
C PHE A 31 -12.21 7.08 4.17
N ASN A 32 -13.14 6.78 5.08
CA ASN A 32 -14.37 6.06 4.72
C ASN A 32 -15.42 6.81 3.86
N PRO A 33 -15.45 8.15 3.71
CA PRO A 33 -16.32 8.74 2.67
C PRO A 33 -15.67 8.83 1.28
N GLU A 34 -14.35 8.66 1.13
CA GLU A 34 -13.61 8.99 -0.11
C GLU A 34 -13.01 7.77 -0.85
N LEU A 35 -13.34 6.55 -0.42
CA LEU A 35 -12.67 5.34 -0.88
C LEU A 35 -13.12 4.88 -2.28
N ALA A 36 -12.35 5.22 -3.31
CA ALA A 36 -12.58 4.73 -4.67
C ALA A 36 -12.37 3.21 -4.76
N THR A 37 -13.44 2.50 -5.15
CA THR A 37 -13.49 1.03 -5.14
C THR A 37 -13.88 0.46 -6.50
N VAL A 38 -13.04 -0.41 -7.05
CA VAL A 38 -13.29 -1.16 -8.28
C VAL A 38 -14.02 -2.46 -7.94
N THR A 39 -15.20 -2.63 -8.53
CA THR A 39 -16.07 -3.80 -8.30
C THR A 39 -16.24 -4.67 -9.55
N GLN A 40 -15.88 -4.15 -10.73
CA GLN A 40 -16.09 -4.80 -12.03
C GLN A 40 -14.98 -4.39 -13.00
N VAL A 41 -14.55 -5.33 -13.86
CA VAL A 41 -13.62 -5.09 -14.97
C VAL A 41 -14.30 -5.56 -16.25
N GLY A 42 -14.53 -4.65 -17.20
CA GLY A 42 -15.37 -4.92 -18.36
C GLY A 42 -16.77 -5.36 -17.94
N ASN A 43 -17.19 -6.56 -18.34
CA ASN A 43 -18.48 -7.16 -17.94
C ASN A 43 -18.35 -8.20 -16.80
N LYS A 44 -17.15 -8.37 -16.24
CA LYS A 44 -16.88 -9.36 -15.19
C LYS A 44 -16.87 -8.69 -13.81
N LYS A 45 -17.84 -9.05 -12.97
CA LYS A 45 -17.81 -8.68 -11.55
C LYS A 45 -16.64 -9.37 -10.85
N LEU A 46 -15.87 -8.60 -10.10
CA LEU A 46 -14.72 -9.15 -9.37
C LEU A 46 -15.20 -9.97 -8.16
N SER A 47 -14.53 -11.09 -7.88
CA SER A 47 -14.78 -11.90 -6.69
C SER A 47 -14.37 -11.19 -5.40
N GLU A 48 -13.33 -10.35 -5.51
CA GLU A 48 -12.86 -9.47 -4.45
C GLU A 48 -12.76 -8.05 -5.01
N LYS A 49 -13.18 -7.06 -4.22
CA LYS A 49 -13.07 -5.65 -4.62
C LYS A 49 -11.62 -5.20 -4.55
N LEU A 50 -11.25 -4.33 -5.48
CA LEU A 50 -9.95 -3.67 -5.48
C LEU A 50 -10.14 -2.22 -5.07
N ILE A 51 -9.38 -1.78 -4.08
CA ILE A 51 -9.39 -0.42 -3.56
C ILE A 51 -8.30 0.37 -4.27
N VAL A 52 -8.62 1.55 -4.82
CA VAL A 52 -7.57 2.50 -5.21
C VAL A 52 -6.94 2.98 -3.92
N ARG A 53 -5.63 2.75 -3.76
CA ARG A 53 -4.93 3.08 -2.51
C ARG A 53 -5.13 4.57 -2.17
N PRO A 54 -5.73 4.90 -1.01
CA PRO A 54 -5.78 6.30 -0.56
C PRO A 54 -4.39 6.74 -0.10
N THR A 55 -3.68 5.82 0.53
CA THR A 55 -2.30 5.95 0.99
C THR A 55 -1.62 4.57 0.88
N SER A 56 -0.30 4.47 1.06
CA SER A 56 0.44 3.22 0.80
C SER A 56 0.91 2.48 2.06
N GLU A 57 0.49 2.91 3.25
CA GLU A 57 0.94 2.40 4.56
C GLU A 57 0.81 0.89 4.63
N VAL A 58 -0.36 0.34 4.27
CA VAL A 58 -0.61 -1.11 4.28
C VAL A 58 0.36 -1.87 3.36
N ILE A 59 0.67 -1.32 2.17
CA ILE A 59 1.63 -1.95 1.24
C ILE A 59 3.06 -1.83 1.79
N PHE A 60 3.45 -0.67 2.31
CA PHE A 60 4.77 -0.46 2.87
C PHE A 60 4.99 -1.29 4.13
N ALA A 61 3.98 -1.47 4.97
CA ALA A 61 4.04 -2.34 6.14
C ALA A 61 4.32 -3.80 5.72
N ASN A 62 3.63 -4.29 4.70
CA ASN A 62 3.91 -5.62 4.14
C ASN A 62 5.32 -5.70 3.53
N LEU A 63 5.74 -4.68 2.77
CA LEU A 63 7.07 -4.63 2.17
C LEU A 63 8.16 -4.66 3.25
N PHE A 64 8.04 -3.81 4.27
CA PHE A 64 9.00 -3.76 5.38
C PHE A 64 9.03 -5.08 6.17
N LYS A 65 7.88 -5.73 6.35
CA LYS A 65 7.79 -7.05 6.99
C LYS A 65 8.55 -8.12 6.21
N GLU A 66 8.57 -8.06 4.88
CA GLU A 66 9.29 -9.01 4.03
C GLU A 66 10.78 -8.66 3.89
N ASP A 67 11.09 -7.38 3.74
CA ASP A 67 12.45 -6.89 3.48
C ASP A 67 13.35 -6.85 4.73
N ILE A 68 12.79 -6.58 5.92
CA ILE A 68 13.57 -6.37 7.14
C ILE A 68 13.53 -7.65 7.98
N ASN A 69 14.64 -8.38 7.98
CA ASN A 69 14.80 -9.63 8.72
C ASN A 69 15.88 -9.52 9.82
N SER A 70 16.73 -8.50 9.76
CA SER A 70 17.80 -8.22 10.71
C SER A 70 17.95 -6.72 10.95
N TYR A 71 18.57 -6.37 12.08
CA TYR A 71 18.93 -4.98 12.38
C TYR A 71 19.89 -4.39 11.33
N ASN A 72 20.66 -5.23 10.65
CA ASN A 72 21.58 -4.82 9.58
C ASN A 72 20.86 -4.35 8.31
N ASP A 73 19.59 -4.70 8.13
CA ASP A 73 18.80 -4.26 6.97
C ASP A 73 18.36 -2.79 7.12
N LEU A 74 18.51 -2.22 8.33
CA LEU A 74 18.13 -0.86 8.66
C LEU A 74 19.30 0.13 8.53
N PRO A 75 19.04 1.40 8.18
CA PRO A 75 17.72 1.97 7.88
C PRO A 75 17.24 1.68 6.46
N LYS A 76 15.96 1.30 6.31
CA LYS A 76 15.27 1.29 5.01
C LYS A 76 14.47 2.58 4.84
N ILE A 77 14.78 3.32 3.77
CA ILE A 77 14.14 4.61 3.49
C ILE A 77 13.66 4.62 2.05
N TYR A 78 12.35 4.46 1.89
CA TYR A 78 11.70 4.35 0.59
C TYR A 78 10.84 5.58 0.29
N ASN A 79 10.79 5.96 -0.98
CA ASN A 79 9.92 7.00 -1.50
C ASN A 79 9.19 6.49 -2.74
N GLN A 80 7.93 6.87 -2.90
CA GLN A 80 7.18 6.65 -4.14
C GLN A 80 6.61 8.00 -4.58
N TRP A 81 6.52 8.20 -5.88
CA TRP A 81 5.89 9.38 -6.48
C TRP A 81 4.45 9.06 -6.88
#